data_AF-A0A962FFY4-F1
#
_entry.id   AF-A0A962FFY4-F1
#
_cell.length_a   1.000
_cell.length_b   1.000
_cell.length_c   1.000
_cell.angle_alpha   90.00
_cell.angle_beta   90.00
_cell.angle_gamma   90.00
#
_symmetry.space_group_name_H-M   'P 1'
#
loop_
_entity.id
_entity.type
_entity.pdbx_description
1 polymer ?
#
loop_
_entity_poly.entity_id
_entity_poly.type
_entity_poly.pdbx_seq_one_letter_code
_entity_poly.pdbx_strand_id
1 'polypeptide(L)'
;MFSVPRHPRSFDTEIAHLRRFIARADWDARPTFCYRLRATLREALASVEQSAEIEHCARAVIRAAEHFANALRPNFTPSTVELAARIDELEMAGVRALVAQAQIRAA
;
A
#
# COMPACT_ATOMS: atom_id res chain seq x y z
N MET A 1 -9.25 22.73 -5.72
CA MET A 1 -8.13 21.80 -5.98
C MET A 1 -8.71 20.63 -6.76
N PHE A 2 -8.27 20.43 -8.00
CA PHE A 2 -8.95 19.57 -8.98
C PHE A 2 -8.95 18.10 -8.57
N SER A 3 -10.14 17.53 -8.40
CA SER A 3 -10.34 16.10 -8.24
C SER A 3 -10.22 15.47 -9.63
N VAL A 4 -9.02 15.02 -9.99
CA VAL A 4 -8.81 14.23 -11.21
C VAL A 4 -9.46 12.87 -10.98
N PRO A 5 -10.31 12.36 -11.89
CA PRO A 5 -10.84 11.02 -11.77
C PRO A 5 -9.67 10.03 -11.84
N ARG A 6 -9.30 9.46 -10.70
CA ARG A 6 -8.18 8.51 -10.59
C ARG A 6 -8.57 7.21 -11.28
N HIS A 7 -8.19 7.09 -12.54
CA HIS A 7 -8.27 5.85 -13.32
C HIS A 7 -7.56 4.69 -12.57
N PRO A 8 -7.92 3.42 -12.82
CA PRO A 8 -7.20 2.23 -12.32
C PRO A 8 -5.67 2.26 -12.51
N ARG A 9 -5.16 2.94 -13.54
CA ARG A 9 -3.71 3.18 -13.71
C ARG A 9 -3.06 3.92 -12.53
N SER A 10 -3.84 4.69 -11.77
CA SER A 10 -3.40 5.36 -10.54
C SER A 10 -3.06 4.35 -9.46
N PHE A 11 -3.82 3.25 -9.32
CA PHE A 11 -3.58 2.25 -8.28
C PHE A 11 -2.23 1.56 -8.46
N ASP A 12 -2.00 0.95 -9.62
CA ASP A 12 -0.74 0.24 -9.90
C ASP A 12 0.48 1.17 -9.81
N THR A 13 0.31 2.44 -10.22
CA THR A 13 1.37 3.45 -10.10
C THR A 13 1.70 3.73 -8.64
N GLU A 14 0.70 3.89 -7.77
CA GLU A 14 0.93 4.14 -6.35
C GLU A 14 1.43 2.89 -5.60
N ILE A 15 0.99 1.68 -5.98
CA ILE A 15 1.58 0.43 -5.47
C ILE A 15 3.06 0.31 -5.88
N ALA A 16 3.40 0.65 -7.12
CA ALA A 16 4.78 0.68 -7.56
C ALA A 16 5.61 1.77 -6.82
N HIS A 17 5.00 2.90 -6.47
CA HIS A 17 5.63 3.89 -5.59
C HIS A 17 5.90 3.34 -4.20
N LEU A 18 4.93 2.64 -3.59
CA LEU A 18 5.10 1.97 -2.30
C LEU A 18 6.27 0.99 -2.33
N ARG A 19 6.36 0.14 -3.35
CA ARG A 19 7.45 -0.84 -3.52
C ARG A 19 8.81 -0.15 -3.65
N ARG A 20 8.92 0.90 -4.48
CA ARG A 20 10.15 1.69 -4.64
C ARG A 20 10.58 2.38 -3.34
N PHE A 21 9.60 2.91 -2.60
CA PHE A 21 9.82 3.58 -1.33
C PHE A 21 10.39 2.62 -0.28
N ILE A 22 9.87 1.40 -0.19
CA ILE A 22 10.34 0.37 0.75
C ILE A 22 11.70 -0.17 0.35
N ALA A 23 11.93 -0.44 -0.92
CA ALA A 23 13.23 -0.91 -1.42
C ALA A 23 14.37 0.11 -1.17
N ARG A 24 14.04 1.41 -1.11
CA ARG A 24 14.97 2.50 -0.82
C ARG A 24 14.91 2.99 0.62
N ALA A 25 14.13 2.33 1.47
CA ALA A 25 13.96 2.76 2.85
C ALA A 25 15.28 2.61 3.58
N ASP A 26 15.98 3.74 3.74
CA ASP A 26 17.20 3.80 4.52
C ASP A 26 16.82 3.68 6.00
N TRP A 27 17.51 2.81 6.73
CA TRP A 27 17.19 2.47 8.13
C TRP A 27 17.23 3.68 9.07
N ASP A 28 17.90 4.75 8.64
CA ASP A 28 18.06 6.01 9.38
C ASP A 28 16.91 7.01 9.11
N ALA A 29 16.04 6.77 8.12
CA ALA A 29 14.90 7.63 7.79
C ALA A 29 13.56 7.25 8.49
N ARG A 30 13.61 6.31 9.45
CA ARG A 30 12.45 5.74 10.19
C ARG A 30 11.38 6.72 10.66
N PRO A 31 11.68 7.91 11.21
CA PRO A 31 10.65 8.83 11.72
C PRO A 31 9.63 9.25 10.66
N THR A 32 10.06 9.33 9.39
CA THR A 32 9.20 9.75 8.27
C THR A 32 8.60 8.57 7.50
N PHE A 33 9.04 7.35 7.80
CA PHE A 33 8.69 6.16 7.02
C PHE A 33 7.18 5.88 7.07
N CYS A 34 6.64 5.69 8.28
CA CYS A 34 5.22 5.40 8.47
C CYS A 34 4.33 6.53 7.96
N TYR A 35 4.77 7.79 8.07
CA TYR A 35 4.02 8.93 7.55
C TYR A 35 3.93 8.90 6.01
N ARG A 36 5.06 8.73 5.32
CA ARG A 36 5.10 8.65 3.85
C ARG A 36 4.35 7.43 3.32
N LEU A 37 4.44 6.30 4.03
CA LEU A 37 3.68 5.10 3.71
C LEU A 37 2.17 5.34 3.82
N ARG A 38 1.70 5.92 4.94
CA ARG A 38 0.28 6.27 5.12
C ARG A 38 -0.23 7.21 4.04
N ALA A 39 0.56 8.22 3.67
CA ALA A 39 0.20 9.14 2.59
C ALA A 39 0.07 8.39 1.26
N THR A 40 1.06 7.58 0.88
CA THR A 40 1.05 6.84 -0.38
C THR A 40 -0.07 5.79 -0.43
N LEU A 41 -0.33 5.09 0.68
CA LEU A 41 -1.47 4.18 0.81
C LEU A 41 -2.80 4.90 0.63
N ARG A 42 -2.97 6.08 1.22
CA ARG A 42 -4.18 6.88 1.04
C ARG A 42 -4.39 7.25 -0.44
N GLU A 43 -3.33 7.60 -1.15
CA GLU A 43 -3.42 7.90 -2.58
C GLU A 43 -3.73 6.67 -3.43
N ALA A 44 -3.12 5.51 -3.12
CA ALA A 44 -3.41 4.25 -3.79
C ALA A 44 -4.89 3.86 -3.60
N LEU A 45 -5.38 3.91 -2.36
CA LEU A 45 -6.75 3.54 -2.03
C LEU A 45 -7.80 4.52 -2.55
N ALA A 46 -7.42 5.74 -2.94
CA ALA A 46 -8.36 6.72 -3.45
C ALA A 46 -9.00 6.31 -4.80
N SER A 47 -8.39 5.38 -5.55
CA SER A 47 -8.93 4.85 -6.81
C SER A 47 -9.74 3.56 -6.66
N VAL A 48 -9.77 2.97 -5.46
CA VAL A 48 -10.43 1.69 -5.20
C VAL A 48 -11.62 1.90 -4.29
N GLU A 49 -12.72 1.18 -4.53
CA GLU A 49 -13.89 1.23 -3.65
C GLU A 49 -13.56 0.53 -2.34
N GLN A 50 -13.93 1.18 -1.25
CA GLN A 50 -13.62 0.68 0.09
C GLN A 50 -14.47 -0.54 0.37
N SER A 51 -13.81 -1.68 0.51
CA SER A 51 -14.40 -2.92 1.01
C SER A 51 -13.74 -3.31 2.33
N ALA A 52 -14.42 -4.16 3.12
CA ALA A 52 -13.86 -4.67 4.36
C ALA A 52 -12.52 -5.40 4.14
N GLU A 53 -12.36 -6.06 2.99
CA GLU A 53 -11.12 -6.72 2.56
C GLU A 53 -10.00 -5.70 2.30
N ILE A 54 -10.27 -4.64 1.53
CA ILE A 54 -9.30 -3.58 1.24
C ILE A 54 -8.84 -2.89 2.53
N GLU A 55 -9.77 -2.56 3.42
CA GLU A 55 -9.43 -1.97 4.70
C GLU A 55 -8.60 -2.92 5.58
N HIS A 56 -8.92 -4.22 5.56
CA HIS A 56 -8.16 -5.23 6.30
C HIS A 56 -6.72 -5.29 5.80
N CYS A 57 -6.52 -5.40 4.48
CA CYS A 57 -5.19 -5.40 3.86
C CYS A 57 -4.43 -4.10 4.14
N ALA A 58 -5.07 -2.94 4.01
CA ALA A 58 -4.45 -1.65 4.29
C ALA A 58 -3.98 -1.55 5.75
N ARG A 59 -4.82 -1.96 6.71
CA ARG A 59 -4.45 -2.03 8.14
C ARG A 59 -3.28 -2.99 8.37
N ALA A 60 -3.22 -4.11 7.65
CA ALA A 60 -2.12 -5.07 7.76
C ALA A 60 -0.79 -4.48 7.26
N VAL A 61 -0.80 -3.71 6.16
CA VAL A 61 0.40 -2.99 5.67
C VAL A 61 0.89 -1.98 6.72
N ILE A 62 -0.01 -1.20 7.33
CA ILE A 62 0.37 -0.23 8.38
C ILE A 62 1.00 -0.93 9.58
N ARG A 63 0.43 -2.04 10.05
CA ARG A 63 1.01 -2.80 11.16
C ARG A 63 2.40 -3.35 10.82
N ALA A 64 2.57 -3.95 9.64
CA ALA A 64 3.86 -4.46 9.19
C ALA A 64 4.91 -3.34 9.08
N ALA A 65 4.49 -2.15 8.66
CA ALA A 65 5.36 -0.99 8.59
C ALA A 65 5.76 -0.43 9.96
N GLU A 66 4.84 -0.45 10.93
CA GLU A 66 5.13 -0.09 12.31
C GLU A 66 6.11 -1.10 12.94
N HIS A 67 5.95 -2.40 12.67
CA HIS A 67 6.91 -3.42 13.06
C HIS A 67 8.28 -3.20 12.39
N PHE A 68 8.31 -2.88 11.10
CA PHE A 68 9.53 -2.55 10.37
C PHE A 68 10.25 -1.33 10.98
N ALA A 69 9.52 -0.26 11.28
CA ALA A 69 10.10 0.96 11.86
C ALA A 69 10.60 0.75 13.31
N ASN A 70 9.88 -0.04 14.11
CA ASN A 70 10.22 -0.28 15.51
C ASN A 70 11.22 -1.42 15.72
N ALA A 71 11.52 -2.22 14.68
CA ALA A 71 12.52 -3.26 14.76
C ALA A 71 13.91 -2.67 15.10
N LEU A 72 14.56 -3.22 16.13
CA LEU A 72 15.98 -3.01 16.37
C LEU A 72 16.74 -3.49 15.13
N ARG A 73 17.78 -2.74 14.73
CA ARG A 73 18.54 -2.91 13.48
C ARG A 73 18.65 -4.40 13.13
N PRO A 74 18.05 -4.89 12.04
CA PRO A 74 17.87 -6.32 11.93
C PRO A 74 19.18 -6.94 11.48
N ASN A 75 19.68 -7.88 12.27
CA ASN A 75 20.55 -8.92 11.76
C ASN A 75 19.76 -9.94 10.91
N PHE A 76 18.43 -9.80 10.83
CA PHE A 76 17.52 -10.70 10.16
C PHE A 76 16.54 -9.94 9.28
N THR A 77 16.27 -10.43 8.08
CA THR A 77 15.47 -9.80 7.02
C THR A 77 13.91 -9.86 7.12
N PRO A 78 13.24 -10.40 8.17
CA PRO A 78 11.83 -10.80 8.03
C PRO A 78 10.85 -9.62 8.02
N SER A 79 11.18 -8.46 8.61
CA SER A 79 10.25 -7.32 8.64
C SER A 79 10.03 -6.69 7.26
N THR A 80 11.07 -6.62 6.42
CA THR A 80 10.94 -6.14 5.03
C THR A 80 10.17 -7.15 4.18
N VAL A 81 10.41 -8.44 4.37
CA VAL A 81 9.70 -9.52 3.66
C VAL A 81 8.22 -9.53 4.02
N GLU A 82 7.90 -9.41 5.31
CA GLU A 82 6.51 -9.33 5.77
C GLU A 82 5.81 -8.08 5.22
N LEU A 83 6.45 -6.91 5.26
CA LEU A 83 5.88 -5.69 4.70
C LEU A 83 5.62 -5.81 3.19
N ALA A 84 6.56 -6.39 2.44
CA ALA A 84 6.38 -6.64 1.01
C ALA A 84 5.18 -7.58 0.76
N ALA A 85 5.08 -8.68 1.51
CA ALA A 85 3.96 -9.63 1.38
C ALA A 85 2.60 -8.97 1.66
N ARG A 86 2.51 -8.08 2.66
CA ARG A 86 1.26 -7.35 2.93
C ARG A 86 0.88 -6.37 1.83
N ILE A 87 1.86 -5.81 1.13
CA ILE A 87 1.60 -4.97 -0.05
C ILE A 87 1.11 -5.80 -1.22
N ASP A 88 1.65 -7.00 -1.42
CA ASP A 88 1.19 -7.91 -2.48
C ASP A 88 -0.26 -8.35 -2.23
N GLU A 89 -0.62 -8.64 -0.98
CA GLU A 89 -2.01 -8.92 -0.59
C GLU A 89 -2.94 -7.75 -0.89
N LEU A 90 -2.51 -6.52 -0.57
CA LEU A 90 -3.27 -5.31 -0.87
C LEU A 90 -3.42 -5.07 -2.38
N GLU A 91 -2.36 -5.29 -3.16
CA GLU A 91 -2.39 -5.17 -4.62
C GLU A 91 -3.40 -6.14 -5.22
N MET A 92 -3.36 -7.41 -4.81
CA MET A 92 -4.30 -8.43 -5.30
C MET A 92 -5.75 -8.07 -4.96
N ALA A 93 -6.02 -7.62 -3.73
CA ALA A 93 -7.36 -7.19 -3.32
C ALA A 93 -7.82 -5.97 -4.13
N GLY A 94 -6.94 -4.98 -4.33
CA GLY A 94 -7.23 -3.78 -5.10
C GLY A 94 -7.53 -4.06 -6.57
N VAL A 95 -6.75 -4.94 -7.20
CA VAL A 95 -7.00 -5.39 -8.59
C VAL A 95 -8.35 -6.09 -8.70
N ARG A 96 -8.68 -7.00 -7.76
CA ARG A 96 -10.01 -7.65 -7.74
C ARG A 96 -11.15 -6.63 -7.65
N ALA A 97 -11.02 -5.65 -6.75
CA ALA A 97 -12.02 -4.60 -6.59
C ALA A 97 -12.19 -3.75 -7.85
N LEU A 98 -11.09 -3.37 -8.51
CA LEU A 98 -11.14 -2.62 -9.78
C LEU A 98 -11.80 -3.42 -10.91
N VAL A 99 -11.53 -4.73 -10.99
CA VAL A 99 -12.18 -5.62 -11.97
C VAL A 99 -13.69 -5.71 -11.69
N ALA A 100 -14.09 -5.89 -10.43
CA ALA A 100 -15.51 -5.94 -10.06
C ALA A 100 -16.24 -4.63 -10.39
N GLN A 101 -15.62 -3.46 -10.12
CA GLN A 101 -16.18 -2.16 -10.50
C GLN A 101 -16.36 -2.01 -12.01
N ALA A 102 -15.37 -2.45 -12.79
CA ALA A 102 -15.43 -2.36 -14.24
C ALA A 102 -16.58 -3.22 -14.80
N GLN A 103 -16.81 -4.41 -14.21
CA GLN A 103 -17.93 -5.28 -14.55
C GLN A 103 -19.28 -4.63 -14.22
N ILE A 104 -19.42 -4.02 -13.04
CA ILE A 104 -20.65 -3.31 -12.64
C ILE A 104 -20.96 -2.14 -13.57
N ARG A 105 -19.95 -1.37 -14.00
CA ARG A 105 -20.14 -0.23 -14.92
C ARG A 105 -20.50 -0.63 -16.35
N ALA A 106 -20.20 -1.86 -16.75
CA ALA A 106 -20.46 -2.38 -18.09
C ALA A 106 -21.82 -3.10 -18.20
N ALA A 107 -22.46 -3.39 -17.06
CA ALA A 107 -23.79 -4.01 -16.96
C ALA A 107 -24.90 -2.95 -16.94
#